data_AF-A0A524LZ30-F1
#
_entry.id   AF-A0A524LZ30-F1
#
_cell.length_a   1.000
_cell.length_b   1.000
_cell.length_c   1.000
_cell.angle_alpha   90.00
_cell.angle_beta   90.00
_cell.angle_gamma   90.00
#
_symmetry.space_group_name_H-M   'P 1'
#
loop_
_entity.id
_entity.type
_entity.pdbx_description
1 polymer ?
#
loop_
_entity_poly.entity_id
_entity_poly.type
_entity_poly.pdbx_seq_one_letter_code
_entity_poly.pdbx_strand_id
1 'polypeptide(L)'
;MKRRSKVAYGIGDTSISLTVTIVGVYFAVFLTDVLGLSAGLAAIALFVGRSWDYINDPLVGYLSDRTRSRWGRRRPFLLFGA
;
A
#
# COMPACT_ATOMS: atom_id res chain seq x y z
N MET A 1 -5.36 -9.18 -21.08
CA MET A 1 -5.48 -10.08 -19.90
C MET A 1 -6.74 -10.94 -20.07
N LYS A 2 -6.64 -12.28 -19.97
CA LYS A 2 -7.80 -13.18 -20.07
C LYS A 2 -8.75 -12.95 -18.87
N ARG A 3 -10.06 -13.19 -19.05
CA ARG A 3 -11.09 -12.94 -18.01
C ARG A 3 -10.77 -13.61 -16.67
N ARG A 4 -10.22 -14.83 -16.70
CA ARG A 4 -9.76 -15.58 -15.52
C ARG A 4 -8.65 -14.85 -14.74
N SER A 5 -7.68 -14.25 -15.43
CA SER A 5 -6.60 -13.50 -14.79
C SER A 5 -7.11 -12.22 -14.11
N LYS A 6 -8.15 -11.57 -14.65
CA LYS A 6 -8.76 -10.39 -14.03
C LYS A 6 -9.47 -10.76 -12.72
N VAL A 7 -10.20 -11.88 -12.72
CA VAL A 7 -10.88 -12.39 -11.52
C VAL A 7 -9.87 -12.82 -10.46
N ALA A 8 -8.83 -13.57 -10.84
CA ALA A 8 -7.77 -13.97 -9.91
C ALA A 8 -7.03 -12.77 -9.30
N TYR A 9 -6.74 -11.74 -10.10
CA TYR A 9 -6.15 -10.50 -9.61
C TYR A 9 -7.08 -9.79 -8.62
N GLY A 10 -8.36 -9.64 -8.97
CA GLY A 10 -9.35 -8.98 -8.10
C GLY A 10 -9.53 -9.68 -6.75
N ILE A 11 -9.48 -11.02 -6.70
CA ILE A 11 -9.56 -11.76 -5.44
C ILE A 11 -8.34 -11.45 -4.55
N GLY A 12 -7.12 -11.45 -5.12
CA GLY A 12 -5.92 -11.09 -4.35
C GLY A 12 -5.92 -9.63 -3.88
N ASP A 13 -6.36 -8.72 -4.75
CA ASP A 13 -6.47 -7.29 -4.46
C ASP A 13 -7.50 -6.98 -3.36
N THR A 14 -8.58 -7.78 -3.28
CA THR A 14 -9.61 -7.63 -2.23
C THR A 14 -9.01 -7.85 -0.85
N SER A 15 -8.18 -8.88 -0.66
CA SER A 15 -7.53 -9.14 0.63
C SER A 15 -6.61 -8.00 1.04
N ILE A 16 -5.77 -7.50 0.11
CA ILE A 16 -4.87 -6.37 0.36
C ILE A 16 -5.67 -5.12 0.73
N SER A 17 -6.69 -4.80 -0.07
CA SER A 17 -7.55 -3.62 0.13
C SER A 17 -8.28 -3.66 1.48
N LEU A 18 -8.75 -4.83 1.90
CA LEU A 18 -9.38 -5.02 3.21
C LEU A 18 -8.39 -4.74 4.35
N THR A 19 -7.19 -5.31 4.29
CA THR A 19 -6.16 -5.09 5.33
C THR A 19 -5.77 -3.62 5.41
N VAL A 20 -5.49 -2.97 4.28
CA VAL A 20 -5.14 -1.54 4.23
C VAL A 20 -6.27 -0.67 4.81
N THR A 21 -7.53 -1.00 4.51
CA THR A 21 -8.69 -0.28 5.02
C THR A 21 -8.82 -0.44 6.54
N ILE A 22 -8.72 -1.68 7.05
CA ILE A 22 -8.81 -1.96 8.48
C ILE A 22 -7.71 -1.21 9.22
N VAL A 23 -6.46 -1.32 8.77
CA VAL A 23 -5.33 -0.58 9.39
C VAL A 23 -5.59 0.92 9.30
N GLY A 24 -6.00 1.45 8.15
CA GLY A 24 -6.25 2.87 7.95
C GLY A 24 -7.30 3.47 8.90
N VAL A 25 -8.33 2.70 9.25
CA VAL A 25 -9.41 3.14 10.17
C VAL A 25 -9.01 2.97 11.64
N TYR A 26 -8.39 1.84 11.99
CA TYR A 26 -8.11 1.51 13.40
C TYR A 26 -6.76 2.02 13.91
N PHE A 27 -5.83 2.37 13.04
CA PHE A 27 -4.48 2.72 13.48
C PHE A 27 -4.45 3.98 14.37
N ALA A 28 -5.30 4.97 14.08
CA ALA A 28 -5.43 6.15 14.95
C ALA A 28 -5.91 5.78 16.36
N VAL A 29 -6.95 4.94 16.45
CA VAL A 29 -7.51 4.42 17.71
C VAL A 29 -6.46 3.59 18.47
N PHE A 30 -5.68 2.78 17.76
CA PHE A 30 -4.58 2.03 18.37
C PHE A 30 -3.52 2.96 18.99
N LEU A 31 -3.12 4.02 18.29
CA LEU A 31 -2.13 4.98 18.78
C LEU A 31 -2.63 5.71 20.05
N THR A 32 -3.90 6.08 20.12
CA THR A 32 -4.45 6.83 21.26
C THR A 32 -4.89 5.94 22.41
N ASP A 33 -5.64 4.87 22.13
CA ASP A 33 -6.37 4.13 23.17
C ASP A 33 -5.59 2.92 23.68
N VAL A 34 -4.70 2.35 22.86
CA VAL A 34 -3.86 1.21 23.25
C VAL A 34 -2.46 1.67 23.67
N LEU A 35 -1.83 2.54 22.87
CA LEU A 35 -0.50 3.07 23.18
C LEU A 35 -0.53 4.29 24.11
N GLY A 36 -1.70 4.91 24.32
CA GLY A 36 -1.83 6.07 25.22
C GLY A 36 -1.18 7.35 24.69
N LEU A 37 -0.93 7.46 23.38
CA LEU A 37 -0.36 8.68 22.82
C LEU A 37 -1.37 9.82 22.86
N SER A 38 -0.87 11.03 23.08
CA SER A 38 -1.69 12.23 22.89
C SER A 38 -2.14 12.35 21.44
N ALA A 39 -3.32 12.95 21.20
CA ALA A 39 -3.85 13.14 19.86
C ALA A 39 -2.87 13.88 18.93
N GLY A 40 -2.07 14.81 19.46
CA GLY A 40 -1.04 15.51 18.71
C GLY A 40 0.10 14.59 18.24
N LEU A 41 0.60 13.71 19.10
CA LEU A 41 1.64 12.74 18.72
C LEU A 41 1.11 11.69 17.74
N ALA A 42 -0.12 11.21 17.96
CA ALA A 42 -0.77 10.30 17.03
C ALA A 42 -0.95 10.92 15.64
N ALA A 43 -1.37 12.19 15.58
CA ALA A 43 -1.49 12.93 14.32
C ALA A 43 -0.14 13.09 13.60
N ILE A 44 0.93 13.39 14.32
CA ILE A 44 2.28 13.47 13.76
C ILE A 44 2.73 12.10 13.23
N ALA A 45 2.53 11.02 13.99
CA ALA A 45 2.89 9.67 13.55
C ALA A 45 2.16 9.26 12.27
N LEU A 46 0.84 9.52 12.20
CA LEU A 46 0.04 9.30 11.00
C LEU A 46 0.54 10.15 9.83
N PHE A 47 0.84 11.43 10.07
CA PHE A 47 1.33 12.34 9.04
C PHE A 47 2.67 11.89 8.46
N VAL A 48 3.60 11.44 9.30
CA VAL A 48 4.90 10.90 8.86
C VAL A 48 4.69 9.65 7.99
N GLY A 49 3.83 8.73 8.42
CA GLY A 49 3.50 7.53 7.63
C GLY A 49 2.92 7.87 6.25
N ARG A 50 1.97 8.80 6.19
CA ARG A 50 1.38 9.23 4.90
C ARG A 50 2.36 10.01 4.02
N SER A 51 3.25 10.79 4.64
CA SER A 51 4.30 11.51 3.92
C SER A 51 5.30 10.53 3.29
N TRP A 52 5.57 9.41 3.96
CA TRP A 52 6.40 8.35 3.41
C TRP A 52 5.78 7.74 2.15
N ASP A 53 4.48 7.41 2.19
CA ASP A 53 3.77 6.88 1.01
C ASP A 53 3.77 7.90 -0.14
N TYR A 54 3.53 9.18 0.16
CA TYR A 54 3.57 10.26 -0.82
C TYR A 54 4.91 10.36 -1.58
N ILE A 55 6.03 9.98 -0.94
CA ILE A 55 7.35 9.97 -1.57
C ILE A 55 7.59 8.66 -2.32
N ASN A 56 7.24 7.52 -1.74
CA ASN A 56 7.52 6.22 -2.34
C ASN A 56 6.65 5.92 -3.55
N ASP A 57 5.39 6.32 -3.55
CA ASP A 57 4.45 6.00 -4.63
C ASP A 57 4.94 6.55 -5.98
N PRO A 58 5.37 7.84 -6.10
CA PRO A 58 5.99 8.35 -7.32
C PRO A 58 7.30 7.64 -7.68
N LEU A 59 8.15 7.32 -6.70
CA LEU A 59 9.43 6.64 -6.95
C LEU A 59 9.21 5.25 -7.54
N VAL A 60 8.35 4.46 -6.92
CA VAL A 60 7.98 3.11 -7.40
C VAL A 60 7.25 3.20 -8.73
N GLY A 61 6.35 4.18 -8.90
CA GLY A 61 5.69 4.44 -10.18
C GLY A 61 6.68 4.71 -11.32
N TYR A 62 7.65 5.59 -11.06
CA TYR A 62 8.72 5.92 -12.00
C TYR A 62 9.61 4.71 -12.32
N LEU A 63 10.03 3.95 -11.31
CA LEU A 63 10.82 2.73 -11.50
C LEU A 63 10.04 1.68 -12.29
N SER A 64 8.75 1.49 -11.98
CA SER A 64 7.85 0.56 -12.66
C SER A 64 7.70 0.91 -14.14
N ASP A 65 7.54 2.20 -14.47
CA ASP A 65 7.38 2.64 -15.85
C ASP A 65 8.68 2.55 -16.66
N ARG A 66 9.85 2.68 -16.02
CA ARG A 66 11.16 2.58 -16.69
C ARG A 66 11.74 1.17 -16.73
N THR A 67 11.19 0.23 -15.98
CA THR A 67 11.72 -1.13 -15.92
C THR A 67 11.54 -1.86 -17.26
N ARG A 68 12.66 -2.32 -17.82
CA ARG A 68 12.70 -3.18 -19.01
C ARG A 68 13.11 -4.58 -18.58
N SER A 69 12.12 -5.45 -18.35
CA SER A 69 12.36 -6.85 -18.00
C SER A 69 11.87 -7.80 -19.09
N ARG A 70 12.39 -9.03 -19.08
CA ARG A 70 11.95 -10.14 -19.97
C ARG A 70 10.45 -10.47 -19.82
N TRP A 71 9.85 -10.12 -18.68
CA TRP A 71 8.44 -10.38 -18.38
C TRP A 71 7.54 -9.16 -18.66
N GLY A 72 8.10 -8.09 -19.24
CA GLY A 72 7.43 -6.82 -19.49
C GLY A 72 7.66 -5.78 -18.39
N ARG A 73 6.97 -4.64 -18.51
CA ARG A 73 7.21 -3.44 -17.69
C ARG A 73 6.71 -3.56 -16.24
N ARG A 74 5.46 -4.00 -16.04
CA ARG A 74 4.79 -4.01 -14.71
C ARG A 74 4.67 -5.38 -14.04
N ARG A 75 4.93 -6.47 -14.77
CA ARG A 75 4.78 -7.84 -14.24
C ARG A 75 5.77 -8.19 -13.13
N PRO A 76 7.05 -7.79 -13.15
CA PRO A 76 7.95 -8.06 -12.04
C PRO A 76 7.47 -7.43 -10.73
N PHE A 77 6.98 -6.18 -10.76
CA PHE A 77 6.46 -5.49 -9.58
C PHE A 77 5.21 -6.18 -9.01
N LEU A 78 4.34 -6.72 -9.86
CA LEU A 78 3.16 -7.45 -9.41
C LEU A 78 3.47 -8.85 -8.87
N LEU A 79 4.58 -9.46 -9.29
CA LEU A 79 4.97 -10.82 -8.91
C LEU A 79 5.91 -10.86 -7.71
N PHE A 80 6.72 -9.82 -7.53
CA PHE A 80 7.78 -9.75 -6.51
C PHE A 80 7.66 -8.54 -5.58
N GLY A 81 6.67 -7.67 -5.80
CA GLY A 81 6.42 -6.50 -4.95
C GLY A 81 5.47 -6.76 -3.77
N ALA A 82 5.08 -8.03 -3.56
CA ALA A 82 4.30 -8.50 -2.42
C ALA A 82 5.21 -9.21 -1.41
#